data_AF-A0A077ZCK4-F1
#
_entry.id   AF-A0A077ZCK4-F1
#
_cell.length_a   1.000
_cell.length_b   1.000
_cell.length_c   1.000
_cell.angle_alpha   90.00
_cell.angle_beta   90.00
_cell.angle_gamma   90.00
#
_symmetry.space_group_name_H-M   'P 1'
#
loop_
_entity.id
_entity.type
_entity.pdbx_description
1 polymer ?
#
loop_
_entity_poly.entity_id
_entity_poly.type
_entity_poly.pdbx_seq_one_letter_code
_entity_poly.pdbx_strand_id
1 'polypeptide(L)'
;MHEVMSEKCQVHGRGNFPTLEISLRDLVNVVLARLQHCDVSVREVKMNGGAASHILSSADLPFNDIDLIFVADLSAPKQFDTIKECVLDSLLEFLPDGISRAKISRTAMKDAYVRKMVKVSDEDLWSLISLNNNAGRSLELKFVHRMRRQFEFSVDSFQIHLTNLLNIANDDEHFGAAISAGECPVEVLVESVFGDFLLAYYHLNNRLIDTKQPELIRGGGLLKYCQLLAQQYQPASPSKRWRQTERYMCSRFFIDFPTIVEQQRKLQSYLDNHFQEDWKAKYDFLGVLYRVVDESTVCLMNHDLRLTLSTIENFMYQVSMTPLYHCGPSPHGQPPQAATVVSIAAVARPQQPPISEKEQQAPSSGNNGAGGSGAHQPKQTLLYVPKNASYWVSVM
;
A
#
# COMPACT_ATOMS: atom_id res chain seq x y z
N MET A 1 2.42 15.58 -11.08
CA MET A 1 1.12 15.68 -10.38
C MET A 1 -0.03 15.77 -11.36
N HIS A 2 0.05 16.68 -12.34
CA HIS A 2 -1.02 16.90 -13.31
C HIS A 2 -1.31 15.66 -14.14
N GLU A 3 -0.26 14.96 -14.58
CA GLU A 3 -0.36 13.66 -15.25
C GLU A 3 -1.20 12.69 -14.41
N VAL A 4 -0.84 12.47 -13.15
CA VAL A 4 -1.57 11.53 -12.26
C VAL A 4 -3.03 11.95 -12.02
N MET A 5 -3.32 13.25 -11.92
CA MET A 5 -4.69 13.73 -11.62
C MET A 5 -5.62 13.74 -12.84
N SER A 6 -5.07 13.98 -14.04
CA SER A 6 -5.82 14.16 -15.28
C SER A 6 -5.83 12.91 -16.17
N GLU A 7 -4.83 12.02 -16.05
CA GLU A 7 -4.77 10.76 -16.78
C GLU A 7 -6.05 9.94 -16.50
N LYS A 8 -6.66 9.44 -17.58
CA LYS A 8 -7.81 8.55 -17.48
C LYS A 8 -7.30 7.17 -17.06
N CYS A 9 -7.73 6.73 -15.89
CA CYS A 9 -7.51 5.38 -15.42
C CYS A 9 -8.70 4.48 -15.78
N GLN A 10 -8.38 3.22 -16.05
CA GLN A 10 -9.37 2.23 -16.43
C GLN A 10 -9.90 1.47 -15.21
N VAL A 11 -11.21 1.51 -15.02
CA VAL A 11 -11.90 0.62 -14.08
C VAL A 11 -12.61 -0.47 -14.87
N HIS A 12 -12.02 -1.65 -14.87
CA HIS A 12 -12.44 -2.79 -15.68
C HIS A 12 -13.72 -3.43 -15.11
N GLY A 13 -14.81 -3.39 -15.88
CA GLY A 13 -16.05 -4.09 -15.56
C GLY A 13 -15.92 -5.61 -15.69
N ARG A 14 -16.56 -6.36 -14.78
CA ARG A 14 -16.65 -7.81 -14.88
C ARG A 14 -17.81 -8.24 -15.78
N GLY A 15 -17.65 -9.36 -16.48
CA GLY A 15 -18.70 -9.90 -17.36
C GLY A 15 -18.99 -8.94 -18.51
N ASN A 16 -20.25 -8.55 -18.67
CA ASN A 16 -20.71 -7.67 -19.76
C ASN A 16 -20.68 -6.18 -19.39
N PHE A 17 -20.14 -5.80 -18.23
CA PHE A 17 -20.02 -4.41 -17.84
C PHE A 17 -18.84 -3.75 -18.57
N PRO A 18 -19.03 -2.54 -19.14
CA PRO A 18 -17.97 -1.85 -19.89
C PRO A 18 -16.84 -1.40 -18.96
N THR A 19 -15.64 -1.20 -19.51
CA THR A 19 -14.56 -0.48 -18.81
C THR A 19 -14.96 0.99 -18.65
N LEU A 20 -14.77 1.54 -17.45
CA LEU A 20 -14.96 2.96 -17.17
C LEU A 20 -13.64 3.70 -17.36
N GLU A 21 -13.69 4.85 -18.03
CA GLU A 21 -12.55 5.76 -18.21
C GLU A 21 -12.70 6.95 -17.27
N ILE A 22 -11.95 6.96 -16.17
CA ILE A 22 -12.17 7.87 -15.05
C ILE A 22 -10.91 8.69 -14.81
N SER A 23 -11.01 10.03 -14.72
CA SER A 23 -9.90 10.82 -14.18
C SER A 23 -10.02 10.88 -12.66
N LEU A 24 -8.89 10.97 -11.95
CA LEU A 24 -8.94 11.10 -10.49
C LEU A 24 -9.70 12.36 -10.07
N ARG A 25 -9.51 13.46 -10.81
CA ARG A 25 -10.22 14.73 -10.58
C ARG A 25 -11.73 14.54 -10.63
N ASP A 26 -12.25 13.94 -11.71
CA ASP A 26 -13.69 13.74 -11.88
C ASP A 26 -14.24 12.81 -10.79
N LEU A 27 -13.52 11.72 -10.50
CA LEU A 27 -13.92 10.79 -9.45
C LEU A 27 -14.04 11.46 -8.09
N VAL A 28 -13.02 12.23 -7.69
CA VAL A 28 -13.04 12.93 -6.39
C VAL A 28 -14.17 13.94 -6.35
N ASN A 29 -14.38 14.74 -7.40
CA ASN A 29 -15.45 15.73 -7.47
C ASN A 29 -16.84 15.08 -7.35
N VAL A 30 -17.12 14.02 -8.13
CA VAL A 30 -18.40 13.31 -8.11
C VAL A 30 -18.65 12.65 -6.76
N VAL A 31 -17.62 12.02 -6.16
CA VAL A 31 -17.73 11.41 -4.83
C VAL A 31 -17.98 12.46 -3.76
N LEU A 32 -17.24 13.57 -3.75
CA LEU A 32 -17.42 14.66 -2.79
C LEU A 32 -18.83 15.27 -2.88
N ALA A 33 -19.32 15.56 -4.08
CA ALA A 33 -20.66 16.11 -4.28
C ALA A 33 -21.75 15.20 -3.73
N ARG A 34 -21.65 13.88 -3.95
CA ARG A 34 -22.61 12.90 -3.42
C ARG A 34 -22.53 12.74 -1.91
N LEU A 35 -21.33 12.73 -1.35
CA LEU A 35 -21.12 12.70 0.10
C LEU A 35 -21.73 13.92 0.77
N GLN A 36 -21.52 15.11 0.20
CA GLN A 36 -22.13 16.35 0.69
C GLN A 36 -23.66 16.29 0.62
N HIS A 37 -24.23 15.80 -0.49
CA HIS A 37 -25.68 15.64 -0.64
C HIS A 37 -26.30 14.67 0.38
N CYS A 38 -25.52 13.71 0.86
CA CYS A 38 -25.96 12.71 1.84
C CYS A 38 -25.53 13.04 3.29
N ASP A 39 -25.18 14.29 3.57
CA ASP A 39 -24.75 14.79 4.88
C ASP A 39 -23.54 14.02 5.47
N VAL A 40 -22.62 13.59 4.61
CA VAL A 40 -21.34 13.01 5.03
C VAL A 40 -20.27 14.11 5.00
N SER A 41 -19.80 14.53 6.18
CA SER A 41 -18.74 15.53 6.27
C SER A 41 -17.39 14.92 5.85
N VAL A 42 -16.78 15.51 4.82
CA VAL A 42 -15.38 15.25 4.42
C VAL A 42 -14.58 16.53 4.64
N ARG A 43 -13.56 16.46 5.48
CA ARG A 43 -12.71 17.61 5.83
C ARG A 43 -11.69 17.92 4.75
N GLU A 44 -11.09 16.87 4.20
CA GLU A 44 -10.04 16.98 3.20
C GLU A 44 -9.90 15.68 2.40
N VAL A 45 -9.36 15.80 1.20
CA VAL A 45 -8.99 14.67 0.34
C VAL A 45 -7.49 14.69 0.12
N LYS A 46 -6.83 13.54 0.23
CA LYS A 46 -5.39 13.40 0.07
C LYS A 46 -5.05 12.28 -0.89
N MET A 47 -3.98 12.44 -1.66
CA MET A 47 -3.31 11.34 -2.35
C MET A 47 -2.25 10.75 -1.44
N ASN A 48 -2.21 9.43 -1.30
CA ASN A 48 -1.36 8.73 -0.34
C ASN A 48 -0.43 7.70 -1.04
N GLY A 49 0.64 7.32 -0.34
CA GLY A 49 1.41 6.13 -0.66
C GLY A 49 2.27 6.29 -1.92
N GLY A 50 2.39 5.22 -2.71
CA GLY A 50 3.32 5.16 -3.84
C GLY A 50 3.14 6.29 -4.86
N ALA A 51 1.90 6.67 -5.17
CA ALA A 51 1.61 7.77 -6.10
C ALA A 51 2.10 9.13 -5.55
N ALA A 52 1.92 9.38 -4.25
CA ALA A 52 2.44 10.58 -3.61
C ALA A 52 3.98 10.59 -3.62
N SER A 53 4.61 9.46 -3.29
CA SER A 53 6.06 9.32 -3.34
C SER A 53 6.64 9.48 -4.75
N HIS A 54 5.93 8.99 -5.78
CA HIS A 54 6.31 9.20 -7.18
C HIS A 54 6.30 10.69 -7.55
N ILE A 55 5.23 11.42 -7.20
CA ILE A 55 5.12 12.86 -7.49
C ILE A 55 6.23 13.67 -6.79
N LEU A 56 6.64 13.26 -5.58
CA LEU A 56 7.63 13.97 -4.78
C LEU A 56 9.07 13.58 -5.08
N SER A 57 9.31 12.41 -5.64
CA SER A 57 10.68 11.94 -5.87
C SER A 57 11.32 12.68 -7.03
N SER A 58 12.61 12.96 -6.89
CA SER A 58 13.42 13.43 -8.02
C SER A 58 13.72 12.33 -9.04
N ALA A 59 13.47 11.06 -8.69
CA ALA A 59 13.62 9.91 -9.57
C ALA A 59 12.25 9.42 -10.05
N ASP A 60 12.20 8.85 -11.26
CA ASP A 60 11.00 8.19 -11.75
C ASP A 60 10.78 6.86 -11.02
N LEU A 61 10.00 6.92 -9.93
CA LEU A 61 9.69 5.75 -9.10
C LEU A 61 8.37 5.13 -9.55
N PRO A 62 8.31 3.81 -9.83
CA PRO A 62 7.04 3.18 -10.15
C PRO A 62 6.10 3.13 -8.93
N PHE A 63 4.81 3.24 -9.18
CA PHE A 63 3.76 2.99 -8.18
C PHE A 63 2.70 2.05 -8.75
N ASN A 64 2.14 1.21 -7.88
CA ASN A 64 1.27 0.10 -8.29
C ASN A 64 -0.22 0.38 -8.16
N ASP A 65 -0.62 1.26 -7.24
CA ASP A 65 -2.00 1.62 -6.94
C ASP A 65 -2.05 3.11 -6.59
N ILE A 66 -3.22 3.72 -6.76
CA ILE A 66 -3.48 5.11 -6.39
C ILE A 66 -4.43 5.10 -5.19
N ASP A 67 -3.90 5.53 -4.05
CA ASP A 67 -4.66 5.63 -2.81
C ASP A 67 -5.19 7.04 -2.59
N LEU A 68 -6.50 7.20 -2.58
CA LEU A 68 -7.17 8.44 -2.22
C LEU A 68 -7.73 8.32 -0.80
N ILE A 69 -7.32 9.22 0.10
CA ILE A 69 -7.83 9.31 1.48
C ILE A 69 -8.83 10.45 1.57
N PHE A 70 -10.09 10.12 1.85
CA PHE A 70 -11.14 11.04 2.23
C PHE A 70 -11.21 11.08 3.76
N VAL A 71 -10.81 12.19 4.37
CA VAL A 71 -10.91 12.35 5.83
C VAL A 71 -12.35 12.68 6.19
N ALA A 72 -13.10 11.64 6.55
CA ALA A 72 -14.55 11.70 6.70
C ALA A 72 -15.00 11.46 8.15
N ASP A 73 -16.15 12.03 8.53
CA ASP A 73 -16.77 11.69 9.81
C ASP A 73 -17.52 10.35 9.74
N LEU A 74 -16.99 9.34 10.43
CA LEU A 74 -17.56 8.01 10.55
C LEU A 74 -18.08 7.73 11.97
N SER A 75 -18.26 8.76 12.79
CA SER A 75 -18.72 8.64 14.19
C SER A 75 -20.06 7.90 14.31
N ALA A 76 -20.95 8.07 13.33
CA ALA A 76 -22.21 7.34 13.24
C ALA A 76 -22.07 6.08 12.38
N PRO A 77 -22.45 4.87 12.88
CA PRO A 77 -22.29 3.61 12.12
C PRO A 77 -22.98 3.58 10.75
N LYS A 78 -24.05 4.36 10.55
CA LYS A 78 -24.74 4.51 9.27
C LYS A 78 -23.86 5.09 8.16
N GLN A 79 -22.84 5.88 8.52
CA GLN A 79 -22.00 6.58 7.54
C GLN A 79 -21.21 5.61 6.66
N PHE A 80 -20.86 4.43 7.16
CA PHE A 80 -20.23 3.39 6.36
C PHE A 80 -21.09 2.95 5.16
N ASP A 81 -22.39 2.78 5.40
CA ASP A 81 -23.31 2.37 4.34
C ASP A 81 -23.63 3.54 3.41
N THR A 82 -23.85 4.75 3.95
CA THR A 82 -24.03 5.95 3.14
C THR A 82 -22.86 6.19 2.18
N ILE A 83 -21.62 6.13 2.68
CA ILE A 83 -20.42 6.30 1.85
C ILE A 83 -20.33 5.24 0.76
N LYS A 84 -20.57 3.97 1.12
CA LYS A 84 -20.59 2.86 0.16
C LYS A 84 -21.60 3.12 -0.95
N GLU A 85 -22.81 3.56 -0.59
CA GLU A 85 -23.85 3.90 -1.57
C GLU A 85 -23.45 5.10 -2.44
N CYS A 86 -22.91 6.17 -1.84
CA CYS A 86 -22.43 7.33 -2.60
C CYS A 86 -21.38 6.95 -3.63
N VAL A 87 -20.39 6.12 -3.28
CA VAL A 87 -19.35 5.68 -4.22
C VAL A 87 -19.93 4.83 -5.34
N LEU A 88 -20.82 3.88 -5.02
CA LEU A 88 -21.46 3.05 -6.05
C LEU A 88 -22.34 3.89 -6.99
N ASP A 89 -23.03 4.88 -6.45
CA ASP A 89 -23.85 5.81 -7.23
C ASP A 89 -22.98 6.80 -8.04
N SER A 90 -21.78 7.16 -7.56
CA SER A 90 -20.77 7.92 -8.33
C SER A 90 -20.33 7.14 -9.57
N LEU A 91 -20.07 5.84 -9.43
CA LEU A 91 -19.61 4.99 -10.54
C LEU A 91 -20.63 4.94 -11.70
N LEU A 92 -21.92 5.14 -11.43
CA LEU A 92 -22.96 5.21 -12.46
C LEU A 92 -22.78 6.39 -13.43
N GLU A 93 -22.13 7.47 -12.99
CA GLU A 93 -21.90 8.65 -13.84
C GLU A 93 -20.83 8.42 -14.90
N PHE A 94 -19.91 7.49 -14.64
CA PHE A 94 -18.82 7.13 -15.54
C PHE A 94 -19.19 6.05 -16.55
N LEU A 95 -20.43 5.52 -16.49
CA LEU A 95 -20.92 4.58 -17.50
C LEU A 95 -21.04 5.28 -18.87
N PRO A 96 -20.63 4.60 -19.96
CA PRO A 96 -20.80 5.10 -21.32
C PRO A 96 -22.23 5.57 -21.63
N ASP A 97 -22.34 6.54 -22.53
CA ASP A 97 -23.62 7.02 -23.03
C ASP A 97 -24.45 5.89 -23.66
N GLY A 98 -25.78 6.00 -23.53
CA GLY A 98 -26.74 4.99 -24.02
C GLY A 98 -27.05 3.86 -23.03
N ILE A 99 -26.28 3.72 -21.94
CA ILE A 99 -26.60 2.77 -20.88
C ILE A 99 -27.66 3.35 -19.93
N SER A 100 -28.74 2.59 -19.71
CA SER A 100 -29.81 3.00 -18.80
C SER A 100 -29.38 2.87 -17.33
N ARG A 101 -28.83 3.95 -16.78
CA ARG A 101 -28.33 4.03 -15.39
C ARG A 101 -29.39 3.66 -14.35
N ALA A 102 -30.65 4.06 -14.58
CA ALA A 102 -31.77 3.80 -13.66
C ALA A 102 -32.10 2.30 -13.47
N LYS A 103 -31.67 1.43 -14.39
CA LYS A 103 -31.91 -0.02 -14.29
C LYS A 103 -30.80 -0.77 -13.55
N ILE A 104 -29.66 -0.11 -13.27
CA ILE A 104 -28.50 -0.76 -12.68
C ILE A 104 -28.55 -0.56 -11.17
N SER A 105 -28.62 -1.66 -10.42
CA SER A 105 -28.63 -1.63 -8.97
C SER A 105 -27.21 -1.39 -8.41
N ARG A 106 -27.14 -0.88 -7.18
CA ARG A 106 -25.88 -0.75 -6.43
C ARG A 106 -25.16 -2.09 -6.27
N THR A 107 -25.91 -3.18 -6.08
CA THR A 107 -25.36 -4.55 -6.02
C THR A 107 -24.68 -4.92 -7.33
N ALA A 108 -25.32 -4.64 -8.46
CA ALA A 108 -24.73 -4.88 -9.78
C ALA A 108 -23.45 -4.04 -10.00
N MET A 109 -23.46 -2.76 -9.63
CA MET A 109 -22.25 -1.91 -9.72
C MET A 109 -21.11 -2.41 -8.85
N LYS A 110 -21.41 -2.84 -7.63
CA LYS A 110 -20.42 -3.43 -6.73
C LYS A 110 -19.81 -4.68 -7.35
N ASP A 111 -20.63 -5.61 -7.82
CA ASP A 111 -20.15 -6.88 -8.36
C ASP A 111 -19.35 -6.68 -9.66
N ALA A 112 -19.71 -5.66 -10.45
CA ALA A 112 -19.05 -5.29 -11.70
C ALA A 112 -17.68 -4.63 -11.51
N TYR A 113 -17.57 -3.65 -10.60
CA TYR A 113 -16.44 -2.71 -10.59
C TYR A 113 -15.64 -2.71 -9.30
N VAL A 114 -16.12 -3.32 -8.22
CA VAL A 114 -15.42 -3.32 -6.93
C VAL A 114 -14.62 -4.60 -6.78
N ARG A 115 -13.30 -4.46 -6.65
CA ARG A 115 -12.37 -5.56 -6.41
C ARG A 115 -12.46 -6.05 -4.97
N LYS A 116 -12.45 -5.11 -4.02
CA LYS A 116 -12.44 -5.40 -2.58
C LYS A 116 -13.06 -4.24 -1.80
N MET A 117 -13.78 -4.57 -0.72
CA MET A 117 -14.17 -3.60 0.30
C MET A 117 -13.66 -4.01 1.67
N VAL A 118 -13.34 -3.03 2.50
CA VAL A 118 -12.96 -3.22 3.90
C VAL A 118 -13.73 -2.23 4.76
N LYS A 119 -14.20 -2.68 5.92
CA LYS A 119 -14.76 -1.85 6.98
C LYS A 119 -14.05 -2.22 8.28
N VAL A 120 -13.55 -1.22 8.99
CA VAL A 120 -12.92 -1.36 10.31
C VAL A 120 -13.60 -0.39 11.26
N SER A 121 -14.09 -0.90 12.40
CA SER A 121 -14.91 -0.14 13.35
C SER A 121 -14.66 -0.48 14.81
N ASP A 122 -13.40 -0.78 15.14
CA ASP A 122 -12.96 -1.05 16.52
C ASP A 122 -12.14 0.15 17.02
N GLU A 123 -10.87 -0.08 17.38
CA GLU A 123 -9.91 0.97 17.73
C GLU A 123 -9.61 1.93 16.56
N ASP A 124 -9.66 1.39 15.34
CA ASP A 124 -9.56 2.14 14.10
C ASP A 124 -10.96 2.31 13.49
N LEU A 125 -11.20 3.43 12.81
CA LEU A 125 -12.49 3.77 12.21
C LEU A 125 -12.29 4.27 10.78
N TRP A 126 -12.40 3.34 9.82
CA TRP A 126 -12.22 3.63 8.40
C TRP A 126 -12.85 2.55 7.50
N SER A 127 -13.10 2.90 6.25
CA SER A 127 -13.50 1.95 5.20
C SER A 127 -12.72 2.19 3.92
N LEU A 128 -12.70 1.18 3.06
CA LEU A 128 -11.96 1.20 1.80
C LEU A 128 -12.78 0.53 0.72
N ILE A 129 -12.79 1.14 -0.47
CA ILE A 129 -13.34 0.57 -1.70
C ILE A 129 -12.23 0.58 -2.75
N SER A 130 -11.76 -0.61 -3.12
CA SER A 130 -10.75 -0.83 -4.15
C SER A 130 -11.46 -1.17 -5.45
N LEU A 131 -11.27 -0.33 -6.47
CA LEU A 131 -11.86 -0.49 -7.80
C LEU A 131 -11.05 -1.47 -8.65
N ASN A 132 -11.73 -2.17 -9.54
CA ASN A 132 -11.11 -3.23 -10.33
C ASN A 132 -10.26 -2.66 -11.48
N ASN A 133 -8.99 -3.06 -11.53
CA ASN A 133 -8.13 -2.81 -12.68
C ASN A 133 -7.29 -4.06 -12.98
N ASN A 134 -7.47 -4.64 -14.17
CA ASN A 134 -6.79 -5.86 -14.59
C ASN A 134 -5.34 -5.61 -15.03
N ALA A 135 -4.98 -4.37 -15.39
CA ALA A 135 -3.63 -4.00 -15.85
C ALA A 135 -2.67 -3.65 -14.71
N GLY A 136 -3.11 -3.73 -13.45
CA GLY A 136 -2.45 -3.03 -12.33
C GLY A 136 -2.87 -1.55 -12.28
N ARG A 137 -2.43 -0.77 -11.28
CA ARG A 137 -2.92 0.60 -10.99
C ARG A 137 -4.39 0.62 -10.54
N SER A 138 -4.68 -0.08 -9.45
CA SER A 138 -6.03 -0.04 -8.85
C SER A 138 -6.25 1.32 -8.19
N LEU A 139 -7.47 1.85 -8.28
CA LEU A 139 -7.87 3.00 -7.47
C LEU A 139 -8.43 2.52 -6.13
N GLU A 140 -7.91 3.03 -5.03
CA GLU A 140 -8.43 2.77 -3.69
C GLU A 140 -8.97 4.04 -3.06
N LEU A 141 -10.27 4.04 -2.73
CA LEU A 141 -10.93 5.12 -2.00
C LEU A 141 -10.99 4.73 -0.53
N LYS A 142 -10.20 5.39 0.31
CA LYS A 142 -10.10 5.19 1.75
C LYS A 142 -10.85 6.30 2.47
N PHE A 143 -11.92 5.96 3.18
CA PHE A 143 -12.67 6.90 4.01
C PHE A 143 -12.23 6.73 5.44
N VAL A 144 -11.55 7.73 5.99
CA VAL A 144 -10.81 7.62 7.24
C VAL A 144 -11.32 8.63 8.26
N HIS A 145 -11.79 8.13 9.40
CA HIS A 145 -12.04 8.95 10.59
C HIS A 145 -10.88 8.83 11.57
N ARG A 146 -10.42 7.60 11.84
CA ARG A 146 -9.21 7.30 12.62
C ARG A 146 -8.49 6.08 12.05
N MET A 147 -7.19 6.18 11.87
CA MET A 147 -6.35 5.06 11.44
C MET A 147 -4.96 5.18 12.07
N ARG A 148 -4.56 4.18 12.85
CA ARG A 148 -3.24 4.15 13.51
C ARG A 148 -2.10 3.81 12.54
N ARG A 149 -2.39 2.98 11.53
CA ARG A 149 -1.40 2.40 10.60
C ARG A 149 -1.47 3.09 9.24
N GLN A 150 -1.00 4.32 9.18
CA GLN A 150 -1.12 5.15 7.96
C GLN A 150 -0.03 4.88 6.93
N PHE A 151 1.07 4.24 7.31
CA PHE A 151 2.22 3.92 6.45
C PHE A 151 2.97 2.69 6.98
N GLU A 152 3.80 2.06 6.15
CA GLU A 152 4.70 0.99 6.56
C GLU A 152 6.12 1.53 6.81
N PHE A 153 6.64 2.33 5.88
CA PHE A 153 7.95 2.95 5.94
C PHE A 153 7.90 4.46 5.66
N SER A 154 8.99 5.17 5.96
CA SER A 154 9.08 6.61 5.75
C SER A 154 8.89 7.00 4.28
N VAL A 155 9.31 6.14 3.36
CA VAL A 155 9.27 6.40 1.91
C VAL A 155 7.87 6.37 1.30
N ASP A 156 6.90 5.74 1.97
CA ASP A 156 5.47 5.68 1.60
C ASP A 156 4.57 6.48 2.56
N SER A 157 5.16 7.34 3.39
CA SER A 157 4.46 8.10 4.42
C SER A 157 3.88 9.44 3.97
N PHE A 158 3.99 9.78 2.68
CA PHE A 158 3.57 11.08 2.17
C PHE A 158 2.08 11.13 1.83
N GLN A 159 1.46 12.27 2.14
CA GLN A 159 0.09 12.58 1.79
C GLN A 159 0.03 13.98 1.16
N ILE A 160 -0.42 14.05 -0.09
CA ILE A 160 -0.58 15.31 -0.82
C ILE A 160 -2.03 15.77 -0.67
N HIS A 161 -2.25 16.97 -0.14
CA HIS A 161 -3.58 17.52 0.05
C HIS A 161 -4.14 18.02 -1.29
N LEU A 162 -5.28 17.47 -1.70
CA LEU A 162 -5.90 17.75 -3.00
C LEU A 162 -6.98 18.82 -2.94
N THR A 163 -7.58 19.08 -1.76
CA THR A 163 -8.77 19.93 -1.64
C THR A 163 -8.58 21.33 -2.25
N ASN A 164 -7.47 22.00 -1.95
CA ASN A 164 -7.21 23.34 -2.48
C ASN A 164 -6.96 23.32 -3.99
N LEU A 165 -6.23 22.32 -4.49
CA LEU A 165 -5.99 22.14 -5.92
C LEU A 165 -7.30 21.95 -6.68
N LEU A 166 -8.20 21.11 -6.16
CA LEU A 166 -9.50 20.84 -6.78
C LEU A 166 -10.38 22.09 -6.79
N ASN A 167 -10.42 22.86 -5.70
CA ASN A 167 -11.19 24.10 -5.63
C ASN A 167 -10.69 25.13 -6.66
N ILE A 168 -9.37 25.39 -6.68
CA ILE A 168 -8.76 26.34 -7.61
C ILE A 168 -9.05 25.97 -9.06
N ALA A 169 -8.91 24.68 -9.40
CA ALA A 169 -9.15 24.21 -10.75
C ALA A 169 -10.65 24.24 -11.16
N ASN A 170 -11.57 24.20 -10.19
CA ASN A 170 -13.01 24.28 -10.43
C ASN A 170 -13.50 25.75 -10.52
N ASP A 171 -12.84 26.69 -9.84
CA ASP A 171 -13.22 28.11 -9.83
C ASP A 171 -12.69 28.88 -11.04
N ASP A 172 -11.51 28.50 -11.56
CA ASP A 172 -10.89 29.10 -12.74
C ASP A 172 -10.60 28.04 -13.79
N GLU A 173 -11.48 27.91 -14.79
CA GLU A 173 -11.33 26.92 -15.86
C GLU A 173 -10.05 27.13 -16.68
N HIS A 174 -9.59 28.38 -16.85
CA HIS A 174 -8.40 28.68 -17.62
C HIS A 174 -7.14 28.28 -16.86
N PHE A 175 -7.05 28.63 -15.58
CA PHE A 175 -5.96 28.19 -14.73
C PHE A 175 -6.02 26.67 -14.50
N GLY A 176 -7.22 26.10 -14.33
CA GLY A 176 -7.44 24.67 -14.25
C GLY A 176 -6.98 23.94 -15.52
N ALA A 177 -7.16 24.53 -16.71
CA ALA A 177 -6.64 24.00 -17.97
C ALA A 177 -5.11 24.09 -18.04
N ALA A 178 -4.52 25.23 -17.64
CA ALA A 178 -3.06 25.40 -17.61
C ALA A 178 -2.36 24.44 -16.62
N ILE A 179 -2.97 24.25 -15.45
CA ILE A 179 -2.61 23.20 -14.48
C ILE A 179 -2.71 21.83 -15.16
N SER A 180 -3.86 21.50 -15.75
CA SER A 180 -4.08 20.17 -16.36
C SER A 180 -3.13 19.88 -17.53
N ALA A 181 -2.65 20.92 -18.22
CA ALA A 181 -1.67 20.85 -19.29
C ALA A 181 -0.20 20.79 -18.80
N GLY A 182 0.04 20.96 -17.49
CA GLY A 182 1.39 21.00 -16.93
C GLY A 182 2.19 22.25 -17.29
N GLU A 183 1.51 23.33 -17.66
CA GLU A 183 2.13 24.59 -18.08
C GLU A 183 2.48 25.49 -16.88
N CYS A 184 1.90 25.21 -15.71
CA CYS A 184 2.13 25.98 -14.49
C CYS A 184 2.44 25.06 -13.29
N PRO A 185 3.55 25.28 -12.56
CA PRO A 185 3.78 24.60 -11.30
C PRO A 185 2.73 25.04 -10.27
N VAL A 186 2.24 24.10 -9.47
CA VAL A 186 1.31 24.38 -8.38
C VAL A 186 1.97 24.08 -7.05
N GLU A 187 1.80 24.98 -6.08
CA GLU A 187 2.18 24.70 -4.70
C GLU A 187 1.08 23.88 -4.03
N VAL A 188 1.43 22.67 -3.61
CA VAL A 188 0.54 21.80 -2.86
C VAL A 188 1.06 21.58 -1.44
N LEU A 189 0.14 21.49 -0.50
CA LEU A 189 0.49 21.10 0.86
C LEU A 189 0.73 19.59 0.87
N VAL A 190 1.89 19.20 1.39
CA VAL A 190 2.28 17.81 1.53
C VAL A 190 2.67 17.57 2.97
N GLU A 191 2.12 16.53 3.56
CA GLU A 191 2.54 16.06 4.88
C GLU A 191 3.20 14.69 4.82
N SER A 192 4.03 14.41 5.81
CA SER A 192 4.55 13.08 6.06
C SER A 192 4.00 12.58 7.39
N VAL A 193 3.19 11.51 7.35
CA VAL A 193 2.69 10.86 8.57
C VAL A 193 3.77 10.07 9.31
N PHE A 194 4.99 10.00 8.78
CA PHE A 194 6.19 9.62 9.53
C PHE A 194 6.59 10.69 10.56
N GLY A 195 6.15 11.93 10.36
CA GLY A 195 6.20 13.02 11.33
C GLY A 195 7.25 14.09 11.05
N ASP A 196 8.44 13.74 10.56
CA ASP A 196 9.43 14.72 10.07
C ASP A 196 9.47 14.62 8.55
N PHE A 197 8.94 15.64 7.89
CA PHE A 197 8.83 15.66 6.43
C PHE A 197 10.19 15.66 5.76
N LEU A 198 11.12 16.52 6.20
CA LEU A 198 12.44 16.64 5.57
C LEU A 198 13.25 15.36 5.73
N LEU A 199 13.13 14.69 6.87
CA LEU A 199 13.77 13.39 7.09
C LEU A 199 13.16 12.30 6.21
N ALA A 200 11.83 12.21 6.12
CA ALA A 200 11.17 11.27 5.23
C ALA A 200 11.53 11.54 3.76
N TYR A 201 11.58 12.81 3.36
CA TYR A 201 11.96 13.24 2.01
C TYR A 201 13.42 12.91 1.69
N TYR A 202 14.32 13.09 2.66
CA TYR A 202 15.69 12.61 2.56
C TYR A 202 15.75 11.09 2.37
N HIS A 203 14.96 10.32 3.12
CA HIS A 203 14.88 8.87 2.95
C HIS A 203 14.38 8.46 1.56
N LEU A 204 13.33 9.13 1.05
CA LEU A 204 12.80 8.88 -0.28
C LEU A 204 13.87 9.06 -1.36
N ASN A 205 14.57 10.20 -1.36
CA ASN A 205 15.55 10.53 -2.39
C ASN A 205 16.89 9.77 -2.27
N ASN A 206 17.21 9.26 -1.08
CA ASN A 206 18.44 8.49 -0.84
C ASN A 206 18.18 6.97 -0.73
N ARG A 207 16.98 6.51 -1.09
CA ARG A 207 16.56 5.10 -1.02
C ARG A 207 16.80 4.47 0.35
N LEU A 208 16.45 5.19 1.42
CA LEU A 208 16.56 4.70 2.79
C LEU A 208 15.22 4.19 3.31
N ILE A 209 15.21 3.00 3.89
CA ILE A 209 14.03 2.43 4.54
C ILE A 209 14.07 2.82 6.01
N ASP A 210 13.04 3.49 6.52
CA ASP A 210 12.89 3.73 7.95
C ASP A 210 11.46 3.56 8.46
N THR A 211 11.31 3.25 9.76
CA THR A 211 10.01 3.15 10.42
C THR A 211 10.16 3.38 11.92
N LYS A 212 9.34 4.29 12.49
CA LYS A 212 9.42 4.62 13.93
C LYS A 212 8.76 3.57 14.82
N GLN A 213 7.79 2.83 14.27
CA GLN A 213 6.94 1.90 15.02
C GLN A 213 6.81 0.57 14.28
N PRO A 214 7.85 -0.28 14.28
CA PRO A 214 7.79 -1.62 13.69
C PRO A 214 6.57 -2.41 14.14
N GLU A 215 6.09 -2.17 15.36
CA GLU A 215 4.93 -2.85 15.95
C GLU A 215 3.59 -2.61 15.25
N LEU A 216 3.52 -1.54 14.46
CA LEU A 216 2.34 -1.19 13.66
C LEU A 216 2.34 -1.89 12.30
N ILE A 217 3.47 -2.45 11.87
CA ILE A 217 3.60 -3.15 10.59
C ILE A 217 2.88 -4.51 10.66
N ARG A 218 1.97 -4.74 9.71
CA ARG A 218 1.26 -6.02 9.52
C ARG A 218 2.11 -6.96 8.67
N GLY A 219 1.73 -8.23 8.57
CA GLY A 219 2.48 -9.25 7.85
C GLY A 219 2.84 -8.86 6.40
N GLY A 220 1.96 -8.12 5.72
CA GLY A 220 2.23 -7.60 4.38
C GLY A 220 3.48 -6.71 4.26
N GLY A 221 3.86 -6.02 5.33
CA GLY A 221 5.01 -5.12 5.33
C GLY A 221 6.35 -5.84 5.19
N LEU A 222 6.43 -7.14 5.50
CA LEU A 222 7.59 -7.96 5.15
C LEU A 222 7.81 -7.98 3.63
N LEU A 223 6.74 -8.15 2.84
CA LEU A 223 6.83 -8.17 1.39
C LEU A 223 7.21 -6.79 0.85
N LYS A 224 6.62 -5.72 1.40
CA LYS A 224 7.01 -4.36 1.04
C LYS A 224 8.48 -4.06 1.36
N TYR A 225 8.96 -4.50 2.52
CA TYR A 225 10.37 -4.37 2.90
C TYR A 225 11.30 -5.09 1.91
N CYS A 226 11.02 -6.35 1.60
CA CYS A 226 11.80 -7.12 0.65
C CYS A 226 11.76 -6.53 -0.77
N GLN A 227 10.62 -5.96 -1.18
CA GLN A 227 10.52 -5.23 -2.46
C GLN A 227 11.45 -4.02 -2.48
N LEU A 228 11.44 -3.19 -1.43
CA LEU A 228 12.32 -2.03 -1.33
C LEU A 228 13.80 -2.44 -1.37
N LEU A 229 14.18 -3.49 -0.63
CA LEU A 229 15.54 -4.05 -0.67
C LEU A 229 15.92 -4.53 -2.08
N ALA A 230 15.02 -5.22 -2.79
CA ALA A 230 15.26 -5.65 -4.17
C ALA A 230 15.44 -4.45 -5.13
N GLN A 231 14.77 -3.33 -4.84
CA GLN A 231 14.92 -2.04 -5.53
C GLN A 231 16.13 -1.22 -5.04
N GLN A 232 17.09 -1.86 -4.38
CA GLN A 232 18.34 -1.26 -3.90
C GLN A 232 18.16 -0.22 -2.78
N TYR A 233 17.01 -0.20 -2.12
CA TYR A 233 16.88 0.57 -0.89
C TYR A 233 17.69 -0.08 0.23
N GLN A 234 18.18 0.74 1.15
CA GLN A 234 18.98 0.31 2.28
C GLN A 234 18.29 0.70 3.60
N PRO A 235 18.35 -0.15 4.63
CA PRO A 235 17.83 0.22 5.94
C PRO A 235 18.58 1.42 6.54
N ALA A 236 17.85 2.43 7.02
CA ALA A 236 18.43 3.62 7.62
C ALA A 236 19.25 3.26 8.89
N SER A 237 20.34 3.99 9.11
CA SER A 237 21.18 3.81 10.30
C SER A 237 20.43 4.08 11.61
N PRO A 238 20.74 3.38 12.71
CA PRO A 238 21.79 2.37 12.85
C PRO A 238 21.34 0.96 12.39
N SER A 239 22.17 0.29 11.58
CA SER A 239 21.85 -1.02 10.98
C SER A 239 21.48 -2.11 11.99
N LYS A 240 22.01 -2.05 13.22
CA LYS A 240 21.76 -3.05 14.28
C LYS A 240 20.27 -3.20 14.63
N ARG A 241 19.48 -2.12 14.53
CA ARG A 241 18.05 -2.16 14.87
C ARG A 241 17.24 -3.00 13.88
N TRP A 242 17.71 -3.09 12.63
CA TRP A 242 16.96 -3.74 11.56
C TRP A 242 16.91 -5.25 11.67
N ARG A 243 17.92 -5.88 12.28
CA ARG A 243 17.84 -7.32 12.56
C ARG A 243 16.66 -7.66 13.47
N GLN A 244 16.35 -6.79 14.43
CA GLN A 244 15.16 -6.93 15.29
C GLN A 244 13.87 -6.65 14.49
N THR A 245 13.86 -5.62 13.65
CA THR A 245 12.73 -5.26 12.79
C THR A 245 12.39 -6.38 11.80
N GLU A 246 13.37 -6.98 11.13
CA GLU A 246 13.19 -8.12 10.22
C GLU A 246 12.57 -9.32 10.94
N ARG A 247 13.08 -9.67 12.14
CA ARG A 247 12.51 -10.72 12.98
C ARG A 247 11.06 -10.44 13.34
N TYR A 248 10.75 -9.19 13.64
CA TYR A 248 9.40 -8.75 13.94
C TYR A 248 8.48 -8.88 12.72
N MET A 249 8.92 -8.42 11.54
CA MET A 249 8.16 -8.52 10.30
C MET A 249 7.93 -9.98 9.89
N CYS A 250 8.93 -10.86 10.03
CA CYS A 250 8.77 -12.30 9.82
C CYS A 250 7.73 -12.87 10.79
N SER A 251 7.85 -12.59 12.08
CA SER A 251 6.87 -13.05 13.09
C SER A 251 5.46 -12.58 12.77
N ARG A 252 5.29 -11.31 12.35
CA ARG A 252 3.99 -10.76 11.93
C ARG A 252 3.45 -11.39 10.66
N PHE A 253 4.29 -11.71 9.68
CA PHE A 253 3.90 -12.41 8.48
C PHE A 253 3.30 -13.78 8.83
N PHE A 254 3.95 -14.55 9.69
CA PHE A 254 3.46 -15.87 10.10
C PHE A 254 2.24 -15.82 11.02
N ILE A 255 2.09 -14.77 11.84
CA ILE A 255 0.87 -14.57 12.63
C ILE A 255 -0.32 -14.23 11.73
N ASP A 256 -0.11 -13.39 10.71
CA ASP A 256 -1.18 -12.94 9.82
C ASP A 256 -1.52 -13.95 8.71
N PHE A 257 -0.58 -14.83 8.35
CA PHE A 257 -0.73 -15.89 7.35
C PHE A 257 -0.19 -17.23 7.91
N PRO A 258 -0.93 -17.86 8.84
CA PRO A 258 -0.43 -19.01 9.61
C PRO A 258 -0.26 -20.28 8.80
N THR A 259 -1.04 -20.48 7.73
CA THR A 259 -0.95 -21.69 6.90
C THR A 259 -0.14 -21.47 5.62
N ILE A 260 0.48 -22.54 5.10
CA ILE A 260 1.24 -22.47 3.85
C ILE A 260 0.37 -22.02 2.66
N VAL A 261 -0.90 -22.41 2.65
CA VAL A 261 -1.87 -22.03 1.61
C VAL A 261 -2.16 -20.52 1.65
N GLU A 262 -2.29 -19.94 2.84
CA GLU A 262 -2.47 -18.49 3.00
C GLU A 262 -1.21 -17.71 2.59
N GLN A 263 -0.02 -18.23 2.94
CA GLN A 263 1.26 -17.64 2.54
C GLN A 263 1.42 -17.66 1.02
N GLN A 264 1.13 -18.80 0.36
CA GLN A 264 1.14 -18.94 -1.09
C GLN A 264 0.18 -17.97 -1.76
N ARG A 265 -1.08 -17.93 -1.32
CA ARG A 265 -2.10 -17.01 -1.87
C ARG A 265 -1.69 -15.55 -1.69
N LYS A 266 -1.13 -15.19 -0.53
CA LYS A 266 -0.68 -13.83 -0.27
C LYS A 266 0.52 -13.45 -1.14
N LEU A 267 1.49 -14.35 -1.30
CA LEU A 267 2.67 -14.13 -2.13
C LEU A 267 2.30 -14.02 -3.61
N GLN A 268 1.48 -14.93 -4.13
CA GLN A 268 0.95 -14.84 -5.51
C GLN A 268 0.24 -13.50 -5.75
N SER A 269 -0.71 -13.14 -4.88
CA SER A 269 -1.41 -11.86 -4.99
C SER A 269 -0.47 -10.66 -4.91
N TYR A 270 0.62 -10.74 -4.15
CA TYR A 270 1.61 -9.67 -4.08
C TYR A 270 2.37 -9.55 -5.40
N LEU A 271 2.84 -10.68 -5.95
CA LEU A 271 3.54 -10.74 -7.23
C LEU A 271 2.69 -10.19 -8.39
N ASP A 272 1.42 -10.58 -8.45
CA ASP A 272 0.49 -10.15 -9.50
C ASP A 272 0.24 -8.63 -9.46
N ASN A 273 0.13 -8.07 -8.24
CA ASN A 273 -0.18 -6.65 -8.06
C ASN A 273 1.03 -5.73 -8.18
N HIS A 274 2.26 -6.22 -7.95
CA HIS A 274 3.43 -5.35 -7.78
C HIS A 274 4.48 -5.43 -8.88
N PHE A 275 4.43 -6.48 -9.71
CA PHE A 275 5.50 -6.75 -10.67
C PHE A 275 5.01 -6.96 -12.10
N GLN A 276 3.70 -7.10 -12.33
CA GLN A 276 3.13 -7.35 -13.67
C GLN A 276 3.90 -8.45 -14.42
N GLU A 277 4.47 -8.17 -15.59
CA GLU A 277 5.29 -9.11 -16.38
C GLU A 277 6.82 -8.89 -16.22
N ASP A 278 7.26 -8.12 -15.22
CA ASP A 278 8.69 -7.96 -14.92
C ASP A 278 9.22 -9.19 -14.16
N TRP A 279 9.55 -10.24 -14.94
CA TRP A 279 10.07 -11.51 -14.41
C TRP A 279 11.39 -11.35 -13.66
N LYS A 280 12.25 -10.40 -14.07
CA LYS A 280 13.54 -10.18 -13.40
C LYS A 280 13.33 -9.59 -12.01
N ALA A 281 12.49 -8.56 -11.89
CA ALA A 281 12.16 -7.96 -10.61
C ALA A 281 11.44 -8.95 -9.69
N LYS A 282 10.55 -9.81 -10.21
CA LYS A 282 9.93 -10.90 -9.43
C LYS A 282 10.98 -11.84 -8.85
N TYR A 283 11.93 -12.30 -9.67
CA TYR A 283 12.97 -13.23 -9.24
C TYR A 283 13.88 -12.61 -8.16
N ASP A 284 14.32 -11.37 -8.37
CA ASP A 284 15.17 -10.67 -7.39
C ASP A 284 14.45 -10.45 -6.06
N PHE A 285 13.19 -10.03 -6.11
CA PHE A 285 12.34 -9.90 -4.95
C PHE A 285 12.21 -11.22 -4.17
N LEU A 286 11.94 -12.33 -4.86
CA LEU A 286 11.81 -13.64 -4.24
C LEU A 286 13.13 -14.10 -3.62
N GLY A 287 14.27 -13.84 -4.26
CA GLY A 287 15.59 -14.12 -3.70
C GLY A 287 15.88 -13.33 -2.41
N VAL A 288 15.49 -12.04 -2.39
CA VAL A 288 15.57 -11.21 -1.17
C VAL A 288 14.63 -11.72 -0.09
N LEU A 289 13.39 -12.07 -0.44
CA LEU A 289 12.40 -12.62 0.49
C LEU A 289 12.89 -13.93 1.11
N TYR A 290 13.42 -14.85 0.30
CA TYR A 290 14.02 -16.10 0.77
C TYR A 290 15.10 -15.82 1.81
N ARG A 291 16.06 -14.96 1.49
CA ARG A 291 17.18 -14.62 2.37
C ARG A 291 16.69 -14.01 3.70
N VAL A 292 15.78 -13.04 3.64
CA VAL A 292 15.26 -12.38 4.86
C VAL A 292 14.50 -13.38 5.73
N VAL A 293 13.65 -14.23 5.15
CA VAL A 293 12.89 -15.26 5.87
C VAL A 293 13.81 -16.30 6.52
N ASP A 294 14.83 -16.79 5.79
CA ASP A 294 15.80 -17.77 6.30
C ASP A 294 16.61 -17.21 7.48
N GLU A 295 17.11 -15.97 7.35
CA GLU A 295 17.99 -15.38 8.35
C GLU A 295 17.28 -14.79 9.58
N SER A 296 16.02 -14.36 9.43
CA SER A 296 15.31 -13.57 10.46
C SER A 296 14.12 -14.29 11.09
N THR A 297 13.76 -15.49 10.63
CA THR A 297 12.76 -16.29 11.34
C THR A 297 13.36 -16.90 12.62
N VAL A 298 12.70 -16.70 13.76
CA VAL A 298 13.18 -17.20 15.07
C VAL A 298 12.17 -18.12 15.75
N CYS A 299 10.87 -17.84 15.63
CA CYS A 299 9.83 -18.49 16.46
C CYS A 299 9.11 -19.66 15.76
N LEU A 300 9.46 -19.99 14.52
CA LEU A 300 8.83 -21.11 13.81
C LEU A 300 9.52 -22.43 14.12
N MET A 301 8.72 -23.51 14.11
CA MET A 301 9.28 -24.85 14.02
C MET A 301 10.06 -24.98 12.72
N ASN A 302 11.21 -25.65 12.78
CA ASN A 302 12.09 -25.84 11.61
C ASN A 302 11.36 -26.47 10.39
N HIS A 303 10.32 -27.27 10.63
CA HIS A 303 9.49 -27.83 9.56
C HIS A 303 8.72 -26.75 8.80
N ASP A 304 8.05 -25.85 9.51
CA ASP A 304 7.19 -24.83 8.89
C ASP A 304 8.03 -23.80 8.14
N LEU A 305 9.18 -23.41 8.70
CA LEU A 305 10.15 -22.56 8.00
C LEU A 305 10.59 -23.20 6.66
N ARG A 306 10.91 -24.50 6.65
CA ARG A 306 11.29 -25.19 5.41
C ARG A 306 10.16 -25.24 4.38
N LEU A 307 8.90 -25.39 4.81
CA LEU A 307 7.76 -25.33 3.89
C LEU A 307 7.61 -23.96 3.25
N THR A 308 7.77 -22.88 4.02
CA THR A 308 7.75 -21.51 3.50
C THR A 308 8.90 -21.26 2.53
N LEU A 309 10.13 -21.64 2.89
CA LEU A 309 11.30 -21.48 2.02
C LEU A 309 11.14 -22.26 0.72
N SER A 310 10.70 -23.53 0.79
CA SER A 310 10.41 -24.35 -0.39
C SER A 310 9.31 -23.73 -1.27
N THR A 311 8.30 -23.12 -0.66
CA THR A 311 7.29 -22.36 -1.41
C THR A 311 7.90 -21.19 -2.17
N ILE A 312 8.78 -20.41 -1.54
CA ILE A 312 9.46 -19.29 -2.21
C ILE A 312 10.34 -19.81 -3.36
N GLU A 313 11.08 -20.90 -3.16
CA GLU A 313 11.87 -21.53 -4.23
C GLU A 313 11.00 -22.00 -5.40
N ASN A 314 9.82 -22.57 -5.14
CA ASN A 314 8.89 -22.97 -6.20
C ASN A 314 8.42 -21.77 -7.02
N PHE A 315 8.13 -20.63 -6.39
CA PHE A 315 7.83 -19.38 -7.10
C PHE A 315 9.03 -18.91 -7.93
N MET A 316 10.25 -18.97 -7.39
CA MET A 316 11.47 -18.61 -8.14
C MET A 316 11.65 -19.50 -9.38
N TYR A 317 11.40 -20.80 -9.25
CA TYR A 317 11.44 -21.74 -10.36
C TYR A 317 10.38 -21.41 -11.42
N GLN A 318 9.13 -21.15 -11.02
CA GLN A 318 8.06 -20.76 -11.95
C GLN A 318 8.40 -19.48 -12.72
N VAL A 319 8.89 -18.45 -12.01
CA VAL A 319 9.30 -17.17 -12.62
C VAL A 319 10.46 -17.37 -13.60
N SER A 320 11.43 -18.22 -13.30
CA SER A 320 12.57 -18.47 -14.20
C SER A 320 12.19 -19.28 -15.45
N MET A 321 11.16 -20.13 -15.37
CA MET A 321 10.64 -20.89 -16.50
C MET A 321 9.71 -20.07 -17.41
N THR A 322 9.06 -19.03 -16.91
CA THR A 322 8.01 -18.30 -17.64
C THR A 322 8.49 -17.58 -18.91
N PRO A 323 9.65 -16.88 -18.92
CA PRO A 323 10.19 -16.26 -20.15
C PRO A 323 10.46 -17.27 -21.27
N LEU A 324 10.81 -18.52 -20.92
CA LEU A 324 11.10 -19.57 -21.90
C LEU A 324 9.85 -20.02 -22.68
N TYR A 325 8.66 -19.92 -22.08
CA TYR A 325 7.41 -20.31 -22.72
C TYR A 325 6.71 -19.17 -23.47
N HIS A 326 7.03 -17.90 -23.18
CA HIS A 326 6.45 -16.74 -23.86
C HIS A 326 7.14 -16.42 -25.19
N CYS A 327 8.28 -17.04 -25.49
CA CYS A 327 8.87 -16.99 -26.82
C CYS A 327 8.07 -17.94 -27.74
N GLY A 328 7.01 -17.41 -28.36
CA GLY A 328 6.29 -18.11 -29.42
C GLY A 328 7.24 -18.56 -30.54
N PRO A 329 6.88 -19.62 -31.29
CA PRO A 329 7.79 -20.22 -32.27
C PRO A 329 8.19 -19.17 -33.32
N SER A 330 9.47 -18.79 -33.32
CA SER A 330 10.04 -18.01 -34.41
C SER A 330 9.94 -18.82 -35.71
N PRO A 331 9.58 -18.22 -36.87
CA PRO A 331 9.47 -18.96 -38.14
C PRO A 331 10.79 -19.54 -38.65
N HIS A 332 11.93 -19.23 -38.02
CA HIS A 332 13.21 -19.83 -38.34
C HIS A 332 13.62 -20.79 -37.23
N GLY A 333 13.50 -22.09 -37.55
CA GLY A 333 13.84 -23.19 -36.65
C GLY A 333 15.29 -23.13 -36.17
N GLN A 334 15.47 -22.67 -34.93
CA GLN A 334 16.58 -23.09 -34.08
C GLN A 334 16.00 -23.53 -32.73
N PRO A 335 16.36 -24.73 -32.24
CA PRO A 335 15.92 -25.19 -30.93
C PRO A 335 16.49 -24.28 -29.83
N PRO A 336 15.73 -24.03 -28.74
CA PRO A 336 16.19 -23.22 -27.64
C PRO A 336 17.47 -23.83 -27.04
N GLN A 337 18.51 -23.01 -26.91
CA GLN A 337 19.73 -23.37 -26.19
C GLN A 337 19.36 -23.62 -24.73
N ALA A 338 19.71 -24.80 -24.21
CA ALA A 338 19.45 -25.19 -22.83
C ALA A 338 20.09 -24.18 -21.87
N ALA A 339 19.27 -23.38 -21.21
CA ALA A 339 19.74 -22.51 -20.13
C ALA A 339 20.23 -23.40 -18.98
N THR A 340 21.49 -23.22 -18.61
CA THR A 340 22.16 -23.97 -17.55
C THR A 340 21.42 -23.80 -16.22
N VAL A 341 20.90 -24.91 -15.69
CA VAL A 341 20.26 -24.98 -14.38
C VAL A 341 21.32 -24.82 -13.31
N VAL A 342 21.35 -23.68 -12.61
CA VAL A 342 22.21 -23.49 -11.45
C VAL A 342 21.49 -24.03 -10.22
N SER A 343 22.01 -25.11 -9.65
CA SER A 343 21.53 -25.66 -8.37
C SER A 343 21.87 -24.70 -7.23
N ILE A 344 20.86 -24.22 -6.49
CA ILE A 344 20.98 -23.17 -5.47
C ILE A 344 21.54 -23.72 -4.13
N ALA A 345 21.93 -24.99 -4.07
CA ALA A 345 22.36 -25.64 -2.82
C ALA A 345 23.76 -25.24 -2.28
N ALA A 346 24.37 -24.16 -2.76
CA ALA A 346 25.74 -23.76 -2.39
C ALA A 346 25.83 -22.32 -1.85
N VAL A 347 25.01 -21.97 -0.85
CA VAL A 347 25.28 -20.80 0.01
C VAL A 347 25.65 -21.32 1.38
N ALA A 348 26.89 -21.04 1.77
CA ALA A 348 27.60 -21.58 2.91
C ALA A 348 26.83 -21.39 4.24
N ARG A 349 26.66 -22.50 4.98
CA ARG A 349 26.20 -22.49 6.39
C ARG A 349 27.26 -21.84 7.28
N PRO A 350 26.94 -20.80 8.05
CA PRO A 350 27.78 -20.39 9.16
C PRO A 350 27.64 -21.42 10.30
N GLN A 351 28.74 -22.07 10.66
CA GLN A 351 28.83 -22.86 11.89
C GLN A 351 28.71 -21.93 13.09
N GLN A 352 27.61 -22.02 13.84
CA GLN A 352 27.42 -21.29 15.09
C GLN A 352 28.01 -22.11 16.25
N PRO A 353 28.94 -21.57 17.04
CA PRO A 353 29.48 -22.27 18.21
C PRO A 353 28.48 -22.27 19.38
N PRO A 354 28.56 -23.27 20.28
CA PRO A 354 27.58 -23.48 21.35
C PRO A 354 27.71 -22.42 22.45
N ILE A 355 26.58 -21.83 22.84
CA ILE A 355 26.48 -20.86 23.93
C ILE A 355 26.11 -21.63 25.21
N SER A 356 26.98 -21.58 26.21
CA SER A 356 26.76 -22.16 27.53
C SER A 356 25.69 -21.42 28.33
N GLU A 357 24.85 -22.21 28.97
CA GLU A 357 23.81 -21.83 29.91
C GLU A 357 24.40 -21.14 31.15
N LYS A 358 23.85 -19.98 31.50
CA LYS A 358 23.91 -19.43 32.85
C LYS A 358 22.53 -18.92 33.25
N GLU A 359 21.81 -19.79 33.96
CA GLU A 359 20.70 -19.42 34.83
C GLU A 359 21.17 -18.45 35.91
N GLN A 360 20.45 -17.34 36.10
CA GLN A 360 20.45 -16.63 37.38
C GLN A 360 19.15 -15.81 37.57
N GLN A 361 18.25 -16.44 38.32
CA GLN A 361 17.41 -15.91 39.40
C GLN A 361 16.66 -14.58 39.20
N ALA A 362 15.34 -14.72 39.14
CA ALA A 362 14.35 -13.68 39.37
C ALA A 362 14.25 -13.28 40.85
N PRO A 363 13.97 -12.00 41.15
CA PRO A 363 13.30 -11.60 42.38
C PRO A 363 11.82 -11.29 42.07
N SER A 364 10.94 -12.08 42.67
CA SER A 364 9.54 -11.76 42.90
C SER A 364 9.41 -10.77 44.06
N SER A 365 8.43 -9.85 43.98
CA SER A 365 7.56 -9.33 45.07
C SER A 365 7.39 -7.81 44.99
N GLY A 366 6.14 -7.34 44.97
CA GLY A 366 5.81 -5.93 45.15
C GLY A 366 4.41 -5.57 44.66
N ASN A 367 3.38 -6.19 45.24
CA ASN A 367 1.98 -5.79 45.07
C ASN A 367 1.58 -4.85 46.21
N ASN A 368 1.05 -3.67 45.88
CA ASN A 368 0.29 -2.70 46.71
C ASN A 368 0.12 -1.47 45.80
N GLY A 369 -1.02 -0.85 45.53
CA GLY A 369 -2.33 -0.78 46.20
C GLY A 369 -2.85 0.65 45.97
N ALA A 370 -4.17 0.81 45.85
CA ALA A 370 -4.93 2.08 45.71
C ALA A 370 -4.74 2.84 44.38
N GLY A 371 -5.77 3.33 43.68
CA GLY A 371 -7.11 3.74 44.07
C GLY A 371 -7.30 5.17 43.56
N GLY A 372 -8.21 5.39 42.60
CA GLY A 372 -8.43 6.72 42.02
C GLY A 372 -9.35 6.71 40.80
N SER A 373 -10.64 6.54 41.04
CA SER A 373 -11.70 6.64 40.03
C SER A 373 -11.93 8.10 39.64
N GLY A 374 -11.13 8.61 38.70
CA GLY A 374 -11.38 9.89 38.04
C GLY A 374 -12.22 9.71 36.79
N ALA A 375 -13.37 10.38 36.71
CA ALA A 375 -14.21 10.42 35.51
C ALA A 375 -13.38 10.95 34.32
N HIS A 376 -13.04 10.06 33.39
CA HIS A 376 -12.20 10.37 32.26
C HIS A 376 -13.03 11.16 31.24
N GLN A 377 -12.92 12.49 31.26
CA GLN A 377 -13.39 13.29 30.13
C GLN A 377 -12.66 12.83 28.86
N PRO A 378 -13.37 12.70 27.72
CA PRO A 378 -12.76 12.28 26.48
C PRO A 378 -11.75 13.35 26.07
N LYS A 379 -10.46 13.00 26.12
CA LYS A 379 -9.41 13.83 25.54
C LYS A 379 -9.76 13.98 24.07
N GLN A 380 -10.16 15.20 23.66
CA GLN A 380 -10.09 15.58 22.26
C GLN A 380 -8.69 15.23 21.80
N THR A 381 -8.58 14.24 20.92
CA THR A 381 -7.30 13.87 20.34
C THR A 381 -6.96 14.99 19.37
N LEU A 382 -6.40 16.07 19.90
CA LEU A 382 -5.55 16.96 19.12
C LEU A 382 -4.45 16.05 18.58
N LEU A 383 -4.61 15.60 17.33
CA LEU A 383 -3.55 14.98 16.56
C LEU A 383 -2.38 15.97 16.64
N TYR A 384 -1.40 15.66 17.47
CA TYR A 384 -0.16 16.42 17.55
C TYR A 384 0.50 16.25 16.19
N VAL A 385 0.33 17.24 15.31
CA VAL A 385 1.09 17.33 14.08
C VAL A 385 2.49 17.79 14.53
N PRO A 386 3.53 16.95 14.39
CA PRO A 386 4.87 17.36 14.77
C PRO A 386 5.25 18.65 14.05
N LYS A 387 6.02 19.52 14.72
CA LYS A 387 6.67 20.64 14.01
C LYS A 387 7.45 20.03 12.84
N ASN A 388 7.28 20.58 11.63
CA ASN A 388 7.90 20.13 10.39
C ASN A 388 7.31 18.86 9.75
N ALA A 389 6.07 18.48 10.09
CA ALA A 389 5.41 17.35 9.42
C ALA A 389 4.88 17.68 8.02
N SER A 390 4.68 18.96 7.70
CA SER A 390 4.08 19.40 6.45
C SER A 390 4.80 20.58 5.82
N TYR A 391 4.91 20.57 4.49
CA TYR A 391 5.55 21.60 3.69
C TYR A 391 4.70 21.92 2.46
N TRP A 392 4.76 23.17 2.00
CA TRP A 392 4.33 23.52 0.67
C TRP A 392 5.42 23.10 -0.31
N VAL A 393 5.04 22.30 -1.30
CA VAL A 393 5.93 21.76 -2.32
C VAL A 393 5.42 22.20 -3.68
N SER A 394 6.29 22.83 -4.47
CA SER A 394 5.99 23.13 -5.86
C SER A 394 6.09 21.84 -6.67
N VAL A 395 4.98 21.45 -7.30
CA VAL A 395 4.89 20.25 -8.13
C VAL A 395 4.42 20.62 -9.53
N MET A 396 5.04 19.99 -10.53
CA MET A 396 4.57 19.95 -11.92
C MET A 396 3.66 18.74 -12.11
#